data_AF-A0A1F7Y510-F1
#
_entry.id   AF-A0A1F7Y510-F1
#
_cell.length_a   1.000
_cell.length_b   1.000
_cell.length_c   1.000
_cell.angle_alpha   90.00
_cell.angle_beta   90.00
_cell.angle_gamma   90.00
#
_symmetry.space_group_name_H-M   'P 1'
#
loop_
_entity.id
_entity.type
_entity.pdbx_description
1 polymer ?
#
loop_
_entity_poly.entity_id
_entity_poly.type
_entity_poly.pdbx_seq_one_letter_code
_entity_poly.pdbx_strand_id
1 'polypeptide(L)'
;MSPERTNPKELPERFTFYRDVINVFEKNNIGYGIIGGFGQYFYGSGREPTYDLDIAIEPNHVDNALNKLTKAHNWKIEYKHPDWLNQVWSSKNPSDYPAYSVDIIHRHSTGLIEVKPWWIKRGTHGQLAESNPNFAAPEAIALSKVLLWSRRSHDIVDAVQVAYRSAKAFRSFDWNLLLDELHSDWRLGYSLAALTEMLYGKESINTLPKSIKDRLHSSFTENPIPGPVRGHIFAYDTHGEAGKIETWKNATNPIMVSSESSTQSVLNDLYVWHENHAAMIDASRKIVGQGRNFDWDKLIVDVGDNWRLALCLMLYTEVLYGETGSNIIPQKVRKDLSGRFLNSSPDKELGTKLFPYRF
;
A
#
# COMPACT_ATOMS: atom_id res chain seq x y z
N MET A 1 19.70 9.46 -29.04
CA MET A 1 19.39 8.03 -29.17
C MET A 1 19.47 7.43 -27.77
N SER A 2 18.32 7.19 -27.15
CA SER A 2 18.26 6.52 -25.86
C SER A 2 18.80 5.11 -26.06
N PRO A 3 19.81 4.65 -25.30
CA PRO A 3 20.28 3.29 -25.41
C PRO A 3 19.09 2.38 -25.16
N GLU A 4 18.87 1.44 -26.07
CA GLU A 4 17.85 0.42 -25.98
C GLU A 4 17.87 -0.14 -24.55
N ARG A 5 16.72 -0.04 -23.87
CA ARG A 5 16.51 -0.72 -22.59
C ARG A 5 16.57 -2.21 -22.87
N THR A 6 17.77 -2.76 -22.80
CA THR A 6 18.00 -4.20 -22.74
C THR A 6 17.08 -4.77 -21.67
N ASN A 7 16.42 -5.87 -21.99
CA ASN A 7 15.49 -6.55 -21.09
C ASN A 7 16.19 -6.75 -19.72
N PRO A 8 15.66 -6.24 -18.58
CA PRO A 8 16.35 -6.18 -17.28
C PRO A 8 16.64 -7.54 -16.63
N LYS A 9 16.34 -8.65 -17.32
CA LYS A 9 16.68 -10.00 -16.87
C LYS A 9 18.21 -10.13 -16.87
N GLU A 10 18.74 -10.06 -15.64
CA GLU A 10 20.05 -10.57 -15.25
C GLU A 10 21.25 -9.76 -15.77
N LEU A 11 21.42 -8.51 -15.32
CA LEU A 11 22.78 -7.99 -15.18
C LEU A 11 23.40 -8.66 -13.95
N PRO A 12 24.36 -9.59 -14.11
CA PRO A 12 24.92 -10.33 -12.97
C PRO A 12 25.55 -9.40 -11.94
N GLU A 13 26.02 -8.23 -12.38
CA GLU A 13 26.59 -7.17 -11.54
C GLU A 13 25.57 -6.57 -10.56
N ARG A 14 24.29 -6.41 -10.96
CA ARG A 14 23.23 -5.91 -10.07
C ARG A 14 22.99 -6.86 -8.92
N PHE A 15 22.80 -8.15 -9.23
CA PHE A 15 22.56 -9.15 -8.21
C PHE A 15 23.82 -9.44 -7.40
N THR A 16 25.01 -9.35 -7.98
CA THR A 16 26.28 -9.39 -7.22
C THR A 16 26.32 -8.26 -6.20
N PHE A 17 26.00 -7.03 -6.59
CA PHE A 17 25.92 -5.89 -5.67
C PHE A 17 24.90 -6.12 -4.55
N TYR A 18 23.70 -6.60 -4.87
CA TYR A 18 22.67 -6.92 -3.87
C TYR A 18 23.12 -7.99 -2.89
N ARG A 19 23.69 -9.09 -3.40
CA ARG A 19 24.26 -10.17 -2.60
C ARG A 19 25.35 -9.65 -1.67
N ASP A 20 26.22 -8.78 -2.17
CA ASP A 20 27.32 -8.24 -1.38
C ASP A 20 26.79 -7.32 -0.25
N VAL A 21 25.78 -6.48 -0.52
CA VAL A 21 25.11 -5.69 0.52
C VAL A 21 24.45 -6.61 1.56
N ILE A 22 23.68 -7.60 1.13
CA ILE A 22 23.05 -8.61 2.01
C ILE A 22 24.09 -9.30 2.88
N ASN A 23 25.23 -9.71 2.30
CA ASN A 23 26.32 -10.36 3.02
C ASN A 23 26.92 -9.49 4.13
N VAL A 24 26.90 -8.16 4.00
CA VAL A 24 27.33 -7.26 5.07
C VAL A 24 26.40 -7.36 6.27
N PHE A 25 25.09 -7.43 6.06
CA PHE A 25 24.11 -7.58 7.13
C PHE A 25 24.26 -8.93 7.83
N GLU A 26 24.32 -10.01 7.04
CA GLU A 26 24.45 -11.38 7.53
C GLU A 26 25.74 -11.58 8.35
N LYS A 27 26.90 -11.19 7.81
CA LYS A 27 28.20 -11.37 8.50
C LYS A 27 28.32 -10.56 9.79
N ASN A 28 27.51 -9.52 9.96
CA ASN A 28 27.52 -8.66 11.15
C ASN A 28 26.32 -8.90 12.07
N ASN A 29 25.50 -9.94 11.82
CA ASN A 29 24.29 -10.25 12.59
C ASN A 29 23.35 -9.04 12.74
N ILE A 30 23.17 -8.27 11.67
CA ILE A 30 22.25 -7.13 11.65
C ILE A 30 20.90 -7.66 11.17
N GLY A 31 19.86 -7.54 12.00
CA GLY A 31 18.50 -7.93 11.60
C GLY A 31 17.97 -7.03 10.50
N TYR A 32 17.40 -7.63 9.45
CA TYR A 32 16.80 -6.92 8.33
C TYR A 32 15.67 -7.73 7.68
N GLY A 33 14.88 -7.08 6.86
CA GLY A 33 13.90 -7.74 6.00
C GLY A 33 13.79 -7.03 4.65
N ILE A 34 13.82 -7.79 3.56
CA ILE A 34 13.57 -7.23 2.22
C ILE A 34 12.10 -6.85 2.09
N ILE A 35 11.84 -5.60 1.70
CA ILE A 35 10.50 -5.05 1.44
C ILE A 35 10.39 -4.60 -0.02
N GLY A 36 9.52 -3.64 -0.31
CA GLY A 36 9.46 -2.99 -1.62
C GLY A 36 9.18 -3.95 -2.76
N GLY A 37 9.71 -3.65 -3.96
CA GLY A 37 9.41 -4.41 -5.19
C GLY A 37 9.78 -5.89 -5.07
N PHE A 38 10.96 -6.18 -4.52
CA PHE A 38 11.44 -7.55 -4.32
C PHE A 38 10.61 -8.31 -3.29
N GLY A 39 10.23 -7.69 -2.17
CA GLY A 39 9.36 -8.33 -1.17
C GLY A 39 7.97 -8.66 -1.70
N GLN A 40 7.38 -7.77 -2.49
CA GLN A 40 6.09 -8.04 -3.15
C GLN A 40 6.21 -9.20 -4.13
N TYR A 41 7.26 -9.22 -4.94
CA TYR A 41 7.50 -10.29 -5.91
C TYR A 41 7.69 -11.64 -5.22
N PHE A 42 8.43 -11.68 -4.10
CA PHE A 42 8.62 -12.89 -3.31
C PHE A 42 7.31 -13.47 -2.80
N TYR A 43 6.41 -12.63 -2.27
CA TYR A 43 5.06 -13.05 -1.89
C TYR A 43 4.11 -13.20 -3.07
N GLY A 44 4.59 -12.99 -4.29
CA GLY A 44 3.95 -13.39 -5.53
C GLY A 44 3.16 -12.30 -6.23
N SER A 45 3.43 -11.00 -6.10
CA SER A 45 2.66 -9.97 -6.81
C SER A 45 2.70 -10.01 -8.36
N GLY A 46 3.42 -10.98 -8.97
CA GLY A 46 3.48 -11.20 -10.42
C GLY A 46 4.19 -10.10 -11.23
N ARG A 47 4.46 -8.95 -10.61
CA ARG A 47 5.17 -7.81 -11.19
C ARG A 47 6.67 -7.97 -11.02
N GLU A 48 7.42 -7.71 -12.09
CA GLU A 48 8.88 -7.70 -11.99
C GLU A 48 9.31 -6.67 -10.92
N PRO A 49 10.30 -7.02 -10.07
CA PRO A 49 10.81 -6.10 -9.07
C PRO A 49 11.37 -4.81 -9.68
N THR A 50 11.41 -3.76 -8.85
CA THR A 50 12.03 -2.49 -9.22
C THR A 50 13.54 -2.63 -9.39
N TYR A 51 14.17 -1.55 -9.90
CA TYR A 51 15.61 -1.54 -10.19
C TYR A 51 16.49 -1.37 -8.94
N ASP A 52 15.89 -1.07 -7.81
CA ASP A 52 16.47 -0.91 -6.48
C ASP A 52 16.07 -2.07 -5.56
N LEU A 53 16.90 -2.34 -4.54
CA LEU A 53 16.57 -3.29 -3.48
C LEU A 53 16.19 -2.53 -2.21
N ASP A 54 14.99 -2.77 -1.68
CA ASP A 54 14.55 -2.17 -0.43
C ASP A 54 14.81 -3.07 0.79
N ILE A 55 15.59 -2.59 1.75
CA ILE A 55 15.90 -3.27 3.01
C ILE A 55 15.29 -2.49 4.17
N ALA A 56 14.35 -3.11 4.88
CA ALA A 56 13.83 -2.63 6.16
C ALA A 56 14.76 -3.01 7.30
N ILE A 57 15.09 -2.04 8.16
CA ILE A 57 15.93 -2.21 9.35
C ILE A 57 15.35 -1.43 10.54
N GLU A 58 15.43 -1.96 11.75
CA GLU A 58 15.02 -1.23 12.96
C GLU A 58 15.87 0.05 13.15
N PRO A 59 15.27 1.20 13.55
CA PRO A 59 15.95 2.49 13.64
C PRO A 59 17.26 2.49 14.45
N ASN A 60 17.29 1.76 15.56
CA ASN A 60 18.45 1.63 16.43
C ASN A 60 19.63 0.86 15.80
N HIS A 61 19.43 0.18 14.67
CA HIS A 61 20.48 -0.55 13.96
C HIS A 61 21.05 0.21 12.74
N VAL A 62 20.44 1.34 12.34
CA VAL A 62 20.80 2.09 11.13
C VAL A 62 22.26 2.53 11.15
N ASP A 63 22.70 3.25 12.19
CA ASP A 63 24.06 3.77 12.28
C ASP A 63 25.11 2.66 12.23
N ASN A 64 24.84 1.54 12.91
CA ASN A 64 25.72 0.38 12.86
C ASN A 64 25.77 -0.19 11.43
N ALA A 65 24.62 -0.37 10.77
CA ALA A 65 24.57 -0.89 9.41
C ALA A 65 25.32 0.00 8.41
N LEU A 66 25.09 1.32 8.43
CA LEU A 66 25.77 2.27 7.55
C LEU A 66 27.29 2.27 7.79
N ASN A 67 27.71 2.17 9.06
CA ASN A 67 29.13 2.04 9.41
C ASN A 67 29.77 0.75 8.86
N LYS A 68 29.05 -0.38 8.88
CA LYS A 68 29.54 -1.65 8.31
C LYS A 68 29.60 -1.59 6.79
N LEU A 69 28.57 -1.04 6.14
CA LEU A 69 28.50 -0.86 4.70
C LEU A 69 29.65 0.03 4.18
N THR A 70 29.93 1.13 4.88
CA THR A 70 31.06 2.04 4.54
C THR A 70 32.42 1.35 4.58
N LYS A 71 32.59 0.36 5.48
CA LYS A 71 33.85 -0.37 5.67
C LYS A 71 33.99 -1.59 4.77
N ALA A 72 32.89 -2.14 4.27
CA ALA A 72 32.89 -3.40 3.54
C ALA A 72 33.40 -3.23 2.10
N HIS A 73 32.91 -2.20 1.41
CA HIS A 73 33.23 -1.93 0.01
C HIS A 73 33.35 -0.44 -0.22
N ASN A 74 33.93 -0.06 -1.37
CA ASN A 74 34.04 1.35 -1.77
C ASN A 74 32.72 1.92 -2.32
N TRP A 75 31.58 1.61 -1.71
CA TRP A 75 30.27 2.12 -2.10
C TRP A 75 30.10 3.60 -1.72
N LYS A 76 29.12 4.27 -2.33
CA LYS A 76 28.65 5.59 -1.87
C LYS A 76 27.42 5.40 -0.99
N ILE A 77 27.41 6.06 0.16
CA ILE A 77 26.23 6.16 1.03
C ILE A 77 25.68 7.57 0.91
N GLU A 78 24.37 7.67 0.70
CA GLU A 78 23.63 8.93 0.62
C GLU A 78 22.54 8.95 1.69
N TYR A 79 22.58 9.96 2.56
CA TYR A 79 21.59 10.21 3.61
C TYR A 79 20.41 10.98 3.03
N LYS A 80 19.62 10.29 2.18
CA LYS A 80 18.63 10.92 1.29
C LYS A 80 17.47 11.57 2.03
N HIS A 81 16.90 10.88 3.00
CA HIS A 81 15.86 11.42 3.89
C HIS A 81 16.18 11.03 5.34
N PRO A 82 16.68 11.98 6.16
CA PRO A 82 17.16 11.70 7.51
C PRO A 82 16.17 10.94 8.40
N ASP A 83 14.87 11.13 8.16
CA ASP A 83 13.81 10.56 8.99
C ASP A 83 13.45 9.11 8.62
N TRP A 84 13.81 8.63 7.42
CA TRP A 84 13.28 7.36 6.93
C TRP A 84 14.12 6.56 5.94
N LEU A 85 15.04 7.17 5.17
CA LEU A 85 15.75 6.51 4.07
C LEU A 85 17.21 6.96 3.93
N ASN A 86 18.10 5.97 3.85
CA ASN A 86 19.46 6.11 3.34
C ASN A 86 19.63 5.23 2.11
N GLN A 87 20.51 5.59 1.17
CA GLN A 87 20.76 4.80 -0.03
C GLN A 87 22.23 4.39 -0.14
N VAL A 88 22.46 3.15 -0.54
CA VAL A 88 23.78 2.61 -0.88
C VAL A 88 23.86 2.45 -2.38
N TRP A 89 24.90 3.01 -3.00
CA TRP A 89 25.09 2.98 -4.44
C TRP A 89 26.28 2.10 -4.85
N SER A 90 26.10 1.34 -5.93
CA SER A 90 27.17 0.52 -6.54
C SER A 90 28.29 1.37 -7.15
N SER A 91 27.98 2.60 -7.59
CA SER A 91 28.95 3.60 -8.07
C SER A 91 29.12 4.77 -7.10
N LYS A 92 30.29 5.42 -7.16
CA LYS A 92 30.56 6.71 -6.50
C LYS A 92 29.74 7.86 -7.09
N ASN A 93 29.40 7.78 -8.36
CA ASN A 93 28.52 8.74 -9.01
C ASN A 93 27.22 8.02 -9.42
N PRO A 94 26.08 8.30 -8.75
CA PRO A 94 24.79 7.70 -9.08
C PRO A 94 24.32 7.94 -10.52
N SER A 95 24.90 8.93 -11.22
CA SER A 95 24.62 9.20 -12.63
C SER A 95 25.40 8.30 -13.60
N ASP A 96 26.34 7.48 -13.10
CA ASP A 96 27.03 6.50 -13.94
C ASP A 96 26.05 5.41 -14.39
N TYR A 97 26.26 4.84 -15.58
CA TYR A 97 25.41 3.77 -16.10
C TYR A 97 26.24 2.51 -16.42
N PRO A 98 25.90 1.35 -15.82
CA PRO A 98 24.82 1.15 -14.85
C PRO A 98 25.22 1.57 -13.42
N ALA A 99 24.31 2.23 -12.70
CA ALA A 99 24.37 2.41 -11.25
C ALA A 99 23.15 1.73 -10.61
N TYR A 100 23.39 0.99 -9.54
CA TYR A 100 22.36 0.26 -8.78
C TYR A 100 22.29 0.83 -7.36
N SER A 101 21.11 0.79 -6.75
CA SER A 101 20.88 1.26 -5.39
C SER A 101 20.26 0.20 -4.49
N VAL A 102 20.62 0.26 -3.21
CA VAL A 102 19.91 -0.41 -2.11
C VAL A 102 19.41 0.65 -1.14
N ASP A 103 18.11 0.62 -0.88
CA ASP A 103 17.42 1.54 0.02
C ASP A 103 17.40 0.94 1.43
N ILE A 104 17.98 1.65 2.39
CA ILE A 104 18.02 1.31 3.81
C ILE A 104 16.92 2.10 4.50
N ILE A 105 15.78 1.45 4.70
CA ILE A 105 14.52 2.04 5.17
C ILE A 105 14.35 1.69 6.66
N HIS A 106 14.22 2.72 7.50
CA HIS A 106 14.00 2.54 8.94
C HIS A 106 12.69 3.16 9.45
N ARG A 107 12.03 3.93 8.59
CA ARG A 107 10.67 4.43 8.81
C ARG A 107 9.94 4.39 7.49
N HIS A 108 8.63 4.25 7.54
CA HIS A 108 7.81 4.37 6.35
C HIS A 108 7.81 5.83 5.83
N SER A 109 7.72 6.03 4.53
CA SER A 109 7.77 7.35 3.88
C SER A 109 6.57 8.27 4.19
N THR A 110 5.59 7.81 4.95
CA THR A 110 4.53 8.66 5.53
C THR A 110 4.92 9.24 6.89
N GLY A 111 6.02 8.77 7.48
CA GLY A 111 6.43 9.10 8.85
C GLY A 111 5.63 8.40 9.94
N LEU A 112 4.56 7.67 9.59
CA LEU A 112 3.58 7.16 10.57
C LEU A 112 4.03 5.93 11.35
N ILE A 113 4.87 5.10 10.73
CA ILE A 113 5.31 3.84 11.31
C ILE A 113 6.82 3.70 11.12
N GLU A 114 7.50 3.30 12.18
CA GLU A 114 8.89 2.86 12.13
C GLU A 114 8.95 1.37 11.77
N VAL A 115 10.08 0.92 11.24
CA VAL A 115 10.32 -0.51 11.11
C VAL A 115 10.39 -1.13 12.49
N LYS A 116 9.50 -2.10 12.76
CA LYS A 116 9.38 -2.77 14.06
C LYS A 116 10.08 -4.12 14.04
N PRO A 117 10.52 -4.65 15.21
CA PRO A 117 11.17 -5.96 15.28
C PRO A 117 10.34 -7.09 14.66
N TRP A 118 9.02 -7.02 14.71
CA TRP A 118 8.15 -8.06 14.13
C TRP A 118 8.23 -8.13 12.60
N TRP A 119 8.61 -7.03 11.92
CA TRP A 119 8.82 -7.02 10.47
C TRP A 119 9.92 -8.02 10.08
N ILE A 120 10.94 -8.14 10.92
CA ILE A 120 12.09 -9.01 10.72
C ILE A 120 11.80 -10.41 11.27
N LYS A 121 11.29 -10.50 12.50
CA LYS A 121 11.08 -11.78 13.21
C LYS A 121 10.03 -12.69 12.58
N ARG A 122 9.01 -12.12 11.95
CA ARG A 122 7.98 -12.85 11.19
C ARG A 122 8.32 -12.97 9.71
N GLY A 123 9.51 -12.53 9.32
CA GLY A 123 9.99 -12.63 7.96
C GLY A 123 10.13 -14.08 7.50
N THR A 124 10.27 -14.24 6.20
CA THR A 124 10.44 -15.55 5.56
C THR A 124 11.73 -15.52 4.74
N HIS A 125 12.61 -16.49 4.97
CA HIS A 125 13.81 -16.63 4.14
C HIS A 125 13.46 -17.16 2.75
N GLY A 126 14.09 -16.61 1.73
CA GLY A 126 13.87 -17.01 0.35
C GLY A 126 15.05 -16.69 -0.55
N GLN A 127 15.08 -17.31 -1.74
CA GLN A 127 16.19 -17.14 -2.67
C GLN A 127 16.17 -15.76 -3.34
N LEU A 128 17.30 -15.07 -3.29
CA LEU A 128 17.57 -13.85 -4.06
C LEU A 128 19.08 -13.72 -4.28
N ALA A 129 19.50 -13.41 -5.51
CA ALA A 129 20.90 -13.13 -5.81
C ALA A 129 21.89 -14.22 -5.33
N GLU A 130 21.56 -15.50 -5.53
CA GLU A 130 22.33 -16.66 -5.03
C GLU A 130 22.49 -16.73 -3.49
N SER A 131 21.76 -15.88 -2.76
CA SER A 131 21.69 -15.87 -1.30
C SER A 131 20.28 -16.26 -0.83
N ASN A 132 20.13 -16.45 0.49
CA ASN A 132 18.86 -16.79 1.12
C ASN A 132 18.44 -15.73 2.16
N PRO A 133 18.28 -14.46 1.76
CA PRO A 133 17.98 -13.37 2.68
C PRO A 133 16.61 -13.53 3.33
N ASN A 134 16.40 -12.78 4.41
CA ASN A 134 15.10 -12.64 5.05
C ASN A 134 14.24 -11.62 4.28
N PHE A 135 13.06 -12.03 3.81
CA PHE A 135 12.01 -11.12 3.36
C PHE A 135 11.17 -10.71 4.56
N ALA A 136 10.84 -9.42 4.67
CA ALA A 136 10.07 -8.94 5.81
C ALA A 136 8.68 -9.60 5.86
N ALA A 137 8.09 -9.60 7.06
CA ALA A 137 6.75 -10.11 7.30
C ALA A 137 5.75 -9.61 6.24
N PRO A 138 4.87 -10.47 5.70
CA PRO A 138 3.97 -10.05 4.62
C PRO A 138 2.99 -8.97 5.09
N GLU A 139 2.65 -8.92 6.38
CA GLU A 139 1.85 -7.85 6.98
C GLU A 139 2.58 -6.50 6.95
N ALA A 140 3.90 -6.48 7.11
CA ALA A 140 4.70 -5.26 7.01
C ALA A 140 4.70 -4.71 5.59
N ILE A 141 4.85 -5.60 4.59
CA ILE A 141 4.78 -5.24 3.18
C ILE A 141 3.38 -4.73 2.84
N ALA A 142 2.33 -5.46 3.23
CA ALA A 142 0.94 -5.03 3.00
C ALA A 142 0.65 -3.69 3.71
N LEU A 143 1.08 -3.51 4.96
CA LEU A 143 0.92 -2.27 5.73
C LEU A 143 1.55 -1.08 5.02
N SER A 144 2.81 -1.21 4.57
CA SER A 144 3.51 -0.16 3.83
C SER A 144 2.73 0.28 2.58
N LYS A 145 2.12 -0.68 1.89
CA LYS A 145 1.35 -0.44 0.68
C LYS A 145 -0.01 0.18 0.93
N VAL A 146 -0.73 -0.32 1.92
CA VAL A 146 -2.03 0.21 2.32
C VAL A 146 -1.93 1.70 2.70
N LEU A 147 -0.87 2.08 3.41
CA LEU A 147 -0.62 3.47 3.80
C LEU A 147 -0.20 4.39 2.63
N LEU A 148 0.17 3.83 1.49
CA LEU A 148 0.48 4.57 0.26
C LEU A 148 -0.67 4.61 -0.74
N TRP A 149 -1.80 3.95 -0.45
CA TRP A 149 -2.94 3.90 -1.38
C TRP A 149 -3.38 5.31 -1.82
N SER A 150 -3.26 6.29 -0.93
CA SER A 150 -3.61 7.66 -1.25
C SER A 150 -2.63 8.44 -2.12
N ARG A 151 -1.44 7.88 -2.35
CA ARG A 151 -0.45 8.38 -3.30
C ARG A 151 -0.54 7.64 -4.62
N ARG A 152 -0.79 6.33 -4.61
CA ARG A 152 -0.89 5.50 -5.82
C ARG A 152 -1.93 4.41 -5.67
N SER A 153 -2.91 4.38 -6.58
CA SER A 153 -4.00 3.39 -6.56
C SER A 153 -3.54 1.94 -6.63
N HIS A 154 -2.38 1.67 -7.24
CA HIS A 154 -1.89 0.29 -7.40
C HIS A 154 -1.34 -0.29 -6.09
N ASP A 155 -0.97 0.54 -5.12
CA ASP A 155 -0.39 0.04 -3.88
C ASP A 155 -1.39 -0.81 -3.09
N ILE A 156 -2.68 -0.47 -3.07
CA ILE A 156 -3.67 -1.34 -2.40
C ILE A 156 -3.84 -2.67 -3.15
N VAL A 157 -3.69 -2.70 -4.47
CA VAL A 157 -3.76 -3.95 -5.25
C VAL A 157 -2.54 -4.83 -4.94
N ASP A 158 -1.34 -4.23 -4.82
CA ASP A 158 -0.15 -4.94 -4.36
C ASP A 158 -0.36 -5.51 -2.94
N ALA A 159 -0.96 -4.72 -2.03
CA ALA A 159 -1.28 -5.19 -0.69
C ALA A 159 -2.27 -6.36 -0.69
N VAL A 160 -3.30 -6.32 -1.53
CA VAL A 160 -4.27 -7.43 -1.68
C VAL A 160 -3.55 -8.69 -2.13
N GLN A 161 -2.67 -8.57 -3.13
CA GLN A 161 -1.91 -9.71 -3.64
C GLN A 161 -0.99 -10.30 -2.57
N VAL A 162 -0.23 -9.47 -1.86
CA VAL A 162 0.63 -9.90 -0.75
C VAL A 162 -0.21 -10.61 0.32
N ALA A 163 -1.31 -10.01 0.77
CA ALA A 163 -2.18 -10.59 1.79
C ALA A 163 -2.73 -11.96 1.35
N TYR A 164 -3.34 -12.01 0.17
CA TYR A 164 -3.95 -13.21 -0.37
C TYR A 164 -2.93 -14.34 -0.60
N ARG A 165 -1.83 -14.05 -1.29
CA ARG A 165 -0.84 -15.06 -1.66
C ARG A 165 -0.02 -15.52 -0.46
N SER A 166 0.29 -14.63 0.48
CA SER A 166 0.96 -15.01 1.74
C SER A 166 0.07 -15.92 2.58
N ALA A 167 -1.22 -15.60 2.69
CA ALA A 167 -2.18 -16.48 3.36
C ALA A 167 -2.32 -17.84 2.66
N LYS A 168 -2.36 -17.86 1.32
CA LYS A 168 -2.58 -19.08 0.53
C LYS A 168 -1.34 -19.98 0.44
N ALA A 169 -0.19 -19.42 0.11
CA ALA A 169 1.03 -20.18 -0.19
C ALA A 169 1.91 -20.39 1.05
N PHE A 170 1.99 -19.39 1.93
CA PHE A 170 2.87 -19.42 3.11
C PHE A 170 2.13 -19.65 4.43
N ARG A 171 0.79 -19.54 4.43
CA ARG A 171 -0.07 -19.61 5.63
C ARG A 171 0.39 -18.66 6.75
N SER A 172 0.94 -17.51 6.36
CA SER A 172 1.69 -16.64 7.27
C SER A 172 1.09 -15.24 7.43
N PHE A 173 -0.02 -14.92 6.78
CA PHE A 173 -0.64 -13.59 6.88
C PHE A 173 -1.58 -13.47 8.08
N ASP A 174 -1.23 -12.59 9.01
CA ASP A 174 -1.99 -12.26 10.21
C ASP A 174 -2.76 -10.94 10.03
N TRP A 175 -4.03 -11.07 9.69
CA TRP A 175 -4.94 -9.93 9.59
C TRP A 175 -5.11 -9.17 10.90
N ASN A 176 -5.05 -9.83 12.06
CA ASN A 176 -5.21 -9.12 13.32
C ASN A 176 -4.03 -8.20 13.58
N LEU A 177 -2.81 -8.67 13.33
CA LEU A 177 -1.61 -7.85 13.41
C LEU A 177 -1.69 -6.63 12.48
N LEU A 178 -2.08 -6.83 11.21
CA LEU A 178 -2.25 -5.71 10.27
C LEU A 178 -3.26 -4.67 10.79
N LEU A 179 -4.43 -5.12 11.27
CA LEU A 179 -5.48 -4.24 11.75
C LEU A 179 -5.11 -3.54 13.06
N ASP A 180 -4.36 -4.20 13.93
CA ASP A 180 -3.81 -3.60 15.16
C ASP A 180 -2.83 -2.48 14.81
N GLU A 181 -1.97 -2.68 13.81
CA GLU A 181 -0.98 -1.72 13.35
C GLU A 181 -1.58 -0.51 12.60
N LEU A 182 -2.73 -0.70 11.94
CA LEU A 182 -3.47 0.40 11.30
C LEU A 182 -4.15 1.32 12.33
N HIS A 183 -4.37 0.88 13.56
CA HIS A 183 -4.99 1.69 14.63
C HIS A 183 -6.27 2.41 14.16
N SER A 184 -6.27 3.75 14.12
CA SER A 184 -7.40 4.58 13.65
C SER A 184 -7.70 4.43 12.16
N ASP A 185 -6.75 3.92 11.39
CA ASP A 185 -6.79 3.84 9.93
C ASP A 185 -7.29 2.46 9.46
N TRP A 186 -7.93 1.70 10.36
CA TRP A 186 -8.50 0.38 10.12
C TRP A 186 -9.46 0.34 8.92
N ARG A 187 -10.05 1.47 8.51
CA ARG A 187 -10.85 1.59 7.28
C ARG A 187 -10.06 1.22 6.02
N LEU A 188 -8.76 1.50 5.99
CA LEU A 188 -7.89 1.07 4.90
C LEU A 188 -7.74 -0.46 4.89
N GLY A 189 -7.63 -1.08 6.07
CA GLY A 189 -7.66 -2.53 6.24
C GLY A 189 -9.03 -3.14 5.87
N TYR A 190 -10.12 -2.42 6.12
CA TYR A 190 -11.45 -2.81 5.68
C TYR A 190 -11.53 -2.80 4.15
N SER A 191 -11.07 -1.73 3.49
CA SER A 191 -11.00 -1.70 2.04
C SER A 191 -10.12 -2.82 1.47
N LEU A 192 -8.97 -3.10 2.09
CA LEU A 192 -8.10 -4.22 1.71
C LEU A 192 -8.85 -5.56 1.73
N ALA A 193 -9.60 -5.83 2.80
CA ALA A 193 -10.40 -7.04 2.95
C ALA A 193 -11.54 -7.13 1.92
N ALA A 194 -12.26 -6.02 1.69
CA ALA A 194 -13.31 -5.94 0.67
C ALA A 194 -12.77 -6.20 -0.74
N LEU A 195 -11.60 -5.65 -1.07
CA LEU A 195 -10.94 -5.87 -2.35
C LEU A 195 -10.39 -7.30 -2.49
N THR A 196 -9.88 -7.89 -1.41
CA THR A 196 -9.45 -9.30 -1.41
C THR A 196 -10.61 -10.23 -1.75
N GLU A 197 -11.77 -10.01 -1.15
CA GLU A 197 -12.97 -10.78 -1.46
C GLU A 197 -13.44 -10.55 -2.90
N MET A 198 -13.44 -9.31 -3.37
CA MET A 198 -13.84 -8.96 -4.73
C MET A 198 -12.95 -9.65 -5.78
N LEU A 199 -11.62 -9.59 -5.59
CA LEU A 199 -10.64 -10.09 -6.56
C LEU A 199 -10.54 -11.61 -6.59
N TYR A 200 -10.64 -12.26 -5.43
CA TYR A 200 -10.41 -13.71 -5.31
C TYR A 200 -11.67 -14.52 -5.04
N GLY A 201 -12.82 -13.90 -4.75
CA GLY A 201 -14.10 -14.59 -4.60
C GLY A 201 -14.00 -15.76 -3.63
N LYS A 202 -14.51 -16.93 -4.01
CA LYS A 202 -14.45 -18.17 -3.20
C LYS A 202 -13.05 -18.53 -2.70
N GLU A 203 -11.99 -18.19 -3.44
CA GLU A 203 -10.63 -18.48 -3.01
C GLU A 203 -10.21 -17.64 -1.79
N SER A 204 -10.88 -16.51 -1.54
CA SER A 204 -10.62 -15.67 -0.37
C SER A 204 -11.14 -16.25 0.95
N ILE A 205 -12.02 -17.26 0.94
CA ILE A 205 -12.64 -17.82 2.16
C ILE A 205 -11.57 -18.32 3.14
N ASN A 206 -10.50 -18.91 2.63
CA ASN A 206 -9.41 -19.47 3.45
C ASN A 206 -8.34 -18.44 3.80
N THR A 207 -8.35 -17.26 3.17
CA THR A 207 -7.33 -16.22 3.36
C THR A 207 -7.85 -14.99 4.08
N LEU A 208 -9.16 -14.75 4.06
CA LEU A 208 -9.87 -13.71 4.81
C LEU A 208 -10.92 -14.38 5.72
N PRO A 209 -10.56 -14.70 6.99
CA PRO A 209 -11.46 -15.37 7.91
C PRO A 209 -12.70 -14.53 8.25
N LYS A 210 -13.84 -15.21 8.54
CA LYS A 210 -15.07 -14.55 8.97
C LYS A 210 -14.87 -13.66 10.21
N SER A 211 -14.05 -14.10 11.18
CA SER A 211 -13.73 -13.32 12.37
C SER A 211 -13.13 -11.95 12.06
N ILE A 212 -12.40 -11.82 10.94
CA ILE A 212 -11.87 -10.53 10.48
C ILE A 212 -13.00 -9.65 9.95
N LYS A 213 -13.97 -10.22 9.22
CA LYS A 213 -15.15 -9.47 8.79
C LYS A 213 -15.98 -8.98 9.98
N ASP A 214 -16.19 -9.85 10.96
CA ASP A 214 -16.91 -9.53 12.19
C ASP A 214 -16.21 -8.39 12.95
N ARG A 215 -14.87 -8.47 13.08
CA ARG A 215 -14.05 -7.41 13.70
C ARG A 215 -14.15 -6.08 12.96
N LEU A 216 -14.06 -6.10 11.62
CA LEU A 216 -14.16 -4.89 10.80
C LEU A 216 -15.55 -4.25 10.88
N HIS A 217 -16.61 -5.07 10.87
CA HIS A 217 -17.98 -4.58 11.02
C HIS A 217 -18.23 -4.00 12.42
N SER A 218 -17.74 -4.67 13.47
CA SER A 218 -17.80 -4.15 14.85
C SER A 218 -17.06 -2.82 14.94
N SER A 219 -15.85 -2.74 14.37
CA SER A 219 -15.09 -1.50 14.32
C SER A 219 -15.83 -0.37 13.60
N PHE A 220 -16.61 -0.68 12.56
CA PHE A 220 -17.41 0.29 11.80
C PHE A 220 -18.66 0.78 12.53
N THR A 221 -19.21 -0.03 13.44
CA THR A 221 -20.43 0.31 14.19
C THR A 221 -20.13 0.96 15.53
N GLU A 222 -19.07 0.54 16.21
CA GLU A 222 -18.72 0.97 17.56
C GLU A 222 -17.83 2.21 17.59
N ASN A 223 -16.93 2.36 16.61
CA ASN A 223 -16.02 3.49 16.61
C ASN A 223 -16.67 4.71 15.94
N PRO A 224 -16.67 5.88 16.59
CA PRO A 224 -17.05 7.12 15.92
C PRO A 224 -16.14 7.31 14.71
N ILE A 225 -16.66 8.02 13.69
CA ILE A 225 -15.80 8.40 12.56
C ILE A 225 -14.66 9.22 13.15
N PRO A 226 -13.39 8.81 12.94
CA PRO A 226 -12.28 9.59 13.44
C PRO A 226 -12.35 10.99 12.80
N GLY A 227 -11.84 12.00 13.51
CA GLY A 227 -11.45 13.24 12.85
C GLY A 227 -10.57 12.93 11.63
N PRO A 228 -10.47 13.83 10.63
CA PRO A 228 -9.78 13.55 9.37
C PRO A 228 -8.47 12.81 9.60
N VAL A 229 -8.33 11.64 8.96
CA VAL A 229 -7.13 10.82 9.12
C VAL A 229 -5.94 11.69 8.76
N ARG A 230 -5.02 11.78 9.72
CA ARG A 230 -3.71 12.44 9.69
C ARG A 230 -3.35 12.95 8.30
N GLY A 231 -3.41 14.27 8.08
CA GLY A 231 -2.94 14.93 6.85
C GLY A 231 -1.49 14.57 6.44
N HIS A 232 -0.76 13.82 7.27
CA HIS A 232 0.54 13.22 7.03
C HIS A 232 0.57 12.00 6.11
N ILE A 233 -0.51 11.21 5.94
CA ILE A 233 -0.54 10.15 4.89
C ILE A 233 -0.26 10.80 3.52
N PHE A 234 -0.74 12.03 3.35
CA PHE A 234 -0.64 12.86 2.14
C PHE A 234 0.57 13.81 2.12
N ALA A 235 1.29 13.98 3.23
CA ALA A 235 2.26 15.09 3.37
C ALA A 235 3.64 14.84 2.76
N TYR A 236 3.96 13.63 2.28
CA TYR A 236 5.21 13.39 1.57
C TYR A 236 4.92 13.11 0.10
N ASP A 237 4.89 14.18 -0.69
CA ASP A 237 5.27 14.05 -2.09
C ASP A 237 6.73 13.57 -2.14
N THR A 238 7.01 12.59 -2.99
CA THR A 238 8.33 12.01 -3.26
C THR A 238 9.37 13.01 -3.78
N HIS A 239 9.02 14.30 -3.88
CA HIS A 239 9.89 15.39 -4.31
C HIS A 239 10.46 16.27 -3.18
N GLY A 240 10.30 15.89 -1.90
CA GLY A 240 11.00 16.58 -0.80
C GLY A 240 10.46 17.96 -0.44
N GLU A 241 9.32 18.38 -1.00
CA GLU A 241 8.61 19.56 -0.50
C GLU A 241 7.78 19.18 0.75
N ALA A 242 8.43 19.15 1.91
CA ALA A 242 7.80 19.03 3.24
C ALA A 242 6.84 20.20 3.58
N GLY A 243 6.39 21.00 2.59
CA GLY A 243 5.90 22.36 2.76
C GLY A 243 4.50 22.66 2.21
N LYS A 244 3.68 21.67 1.85
CA LYS A 244 2.28 21.93 1.41
C LYS A 244 1.23 21.15 2.20
N ILE A 245 1.43 21.03 3.51
CA ILE A 245 0.33 20.69 4.44
C ILE A 245 -0.77 21.77 4.36
N GLU A 246 -0.42 23.02 4.02
CA GLU A 246 -1.37 24.14 3.95
C GLU A 246 -2.37 24.06 2.78
N THR A 247 -2.03 23.42 1.66
CA THR A 247 -2.97 23.33 0.51
C THR A 247 -4.18 22.44 0.81
N TRP A 248 -4.03 21.48 1.73
CA TRP A 248 -5.14 20.60 2.14
C TRP A 248 -5.82 21.07 3.43
N LYS A 249 -5.11 21.75 4.34
CA LYS A 249 -5.74 22.40 5.51
C LYS A 249 -6.68 23.55 5.11
N ASN A 250 -6.40 24.22 3.97
CA ASN A 250 -7.23 25.29 3.41
C ASN A 250 -8.18 24.80 2.30
N ALA A 251 -8.42 23.49 2.16
CA ALA A 251 -9.48 22.96 1.30
C ALA A 251 -10.91 23.23 1.84
N THR A 252 -11.07 24.30 2.63
CA THR A 252 -12.32 25.01 2.91
C THR A 252 -12.74 25.92 1.76
N ASN A 253 -11.92 26.09 0.72
CA ASN A 253 -12.35 26.77 -0.50
C ASN A 253 -13.51 25.96 -1.13
N PRO A 254 -14.66 26.58 -1.44
CA PRO A 254 -15.72 25.91 -2.17
C PRO A 254 -15.13 25.49 -3.51
N ILE A 255 -14.90 24.18 -3.65
CA ILE A 255 -14.36 23.59 -4.87
C ILE A 255 -15.38 23.89 -5.95
N MET A 256 -14.99 24.73 -6.92
CA MET A 256 -15.80 25.03 -8.09
C MET A 256 -16.18 23.71 -8.77
N VAL A 257 -17.44 23.33 -8.61
CA VAL A 257 -18.03 22.14 -9.19
C VAL A 257 -18.03 22.34 -10.70
N SER A 258 -17.20 21.60 -11.44
CA SER A 258 -17.43 21.45 -12.88
C SER A 258 -18.77 20.74 -13.06
N SER A 259 -19.52 21.09 -14.09
CA SER A 259 -20.84 20.51 -14.44
C SER A 259 -20.83 18.99 -14.72
N GLU A 260 -19.68 18.31 -14.52
CA GLU A 260 -19.45 16.89 -14.74
C GLU A 260 -19.53 16.05 -13.46
N SER A 261 -19.98 16.60 -12.33
CA SER A 261 -20.16 15.87 -11.07
C SER A 261 -21.44 15.03 -11.06
N SER A 262 -21.67 14.17 -12.07
CA SER A 262 -22.81 13.24 -12.05
C SER A 262 -22.42 11.92 -11.37
N THR A 263 -23.39 11.15 -10.89
CA THR A 263 -23.17 9.76 -10.44
C THR A 263 -22.44 8.93 -11.49
N GLN A 264 -22.71 9.18 -12.78
CA GLN A 264 -22.02 8.51 -13.90
C GLN A 264 -20.53 8.83 -13.94
N SER A 265 -20.13 10.06 -13.62
CA SER A 265 -18.71 10.46 -13.59
C SER A 265 -17.95 9.76 -12.47
N VAL A 266 -18.57 9.62 -11.29
CA VAL A 266 -18.01 8.83 -10.17
C VAL A 266 -17.91 7.35 -10.53
N LEU A 267 -18.93 6.82 -11.21
CA LEU A 267 -18.94 5.43 -11.68
C LEU A 267 -17.79 5.17 -12.66
N ASN A 268 -17.56 6.08 -13.61
CA ASN A 268 -16.47 5.97 -14.57
C ASN A 268 -15.10 5.91 -13.87
N ASP A 269 -14.86 6.78 -12.89
CA ASP A 269 -13.64 6.76 -12.09
C ASP A 269 -13.44 5.41 -11.37
N LEU A 270 -14.50 4.85 -10.80
CA LEU A 270 -14.43 3.55 -10.11
C LEU A 270 -14.02 2.41 -11.06
N TYR A 271 -14.53 2.42 -12.30
CA TYR A 271 -14.22 1.36 -13.26
C TYR A 271 -12.82 1.50 -13.88
N VAL A 272 -12.28 2.72 -13.99
CA VAL A 272 -10.89 2.95 -14.47
C VAL A 272 -9.87 3.02 -13.33
N TRP A 273 -10.27 2.78 -12.09
CA TRP A 273 -9.42 2.95 -10.91
C TRP A 273 -8.14 2.09 -10.92
N HIS A 274 -8.20 0.94 -11.60
CA HIS A 274 -7.05 0.08 -11.79
C HIS A 274 -6.04 0.63 -12.82
N GLU A 275 -6.46 1.56 -13.70
CA GLU A 275 -5.63 2.20 -14.73
C GLU A 275 -5.20 3.62 -14.33
N ASN A 276 -6.03 4.32 -13.56
CA ASN A 276 -5.81 5.70 -13.14
C ASN A 276 -5.57 5.82 -11.63
N HIS A 277 -4.37 6.26 -11.26
CA HIS A 277 -3.95 6.47 -9.87
C HIS A 277 -4.80 7.46 -9.09
N ALA A 278 -5.36 8.46 -9.76
CA ALA A 278 -6.16 9.48 -9.12
C ALA A 278 -7.65 9.09 -8.95
N ALA A 279 -8.12 8.01 -9.58
CA ALA A 279 -9.56 7.81 -9.75
C ALA A 279 -10.35 7.69 -8.43
N MET A 280 -9.82 7.01 -7.41
CA MET A 280 -10.51 6.91 -6.12
C MET A 280 -10.52 8.26 -5.37
N ILE A 281 -9.48 9.08 -5.55
CA ILE A 281 -9.39 10.44 -5.01
C ILE A 281 -10.38 11.35 -5.72
N ASP A 282 -10.44 11.28 -7.05
CA ASP A 282 -11.33 12.09 -7.87
C ASP A 282 -12.80 11.73 -7.63
N ALA A 283 -13.12 10.44 -7.54
CA ALA A 283 -14.45 9.95 -7.15
C ALA A 283 -14.86 10.50 -5.77
N SER A 284 -13.97 10.42 -4.78
CA SER A 284 -14.23 10.94 -3.43
C SER A 284 -14.41 12.46 -3.44
N ARG A 285 -13.60 13.19 -4.22
CA ARG A 285 -13.72 14.65 -4.40
C ARG A 285 -15.07 15.03 -5.02
N LYS A 286 -15.51 14.31 -6.06
CA LYS A 286 -16.81 14.53 -6.73
C LYS A 286 -17.99 14.29 -5.79
N ILE A 287 -17.90 13.29 -4.91
CA ILE A 287 -18.90 13.03 -3.86
C ILE A 287 -18.94 14.19 -2.87
N VAL A 288 -17.79 14.61 -2.35
CA VAL A 288 -17.71 15.72 -1.37
C VAL A 288 -18.19 17.03 -1.97
N GLY A 289 -17.85 17.31 -3.23
CA GLY A 289 -18.31 18.52 -3.94
C GLY A 289 -19.83 18.59 -4.11
N GLN A 290 -20.51 17.45 -4.23
CA GLN A 290 -21.98 17.38 -4.28
C GLN A 290 -22.62 17.31 -2.88
N GLY A 291 -21.84 16.96 -1.86
CA GLY A 291 -22.30 16.81 -0.49
C GLY A 291 -23.48 15.86 -0.37
N ARG A 292 -24.52 16.29 0.35
CA ARG A 292 -25.75 15.49 0.58
C ARG A 292 -26.63 15.29 -0.66
N ASN A 293 -26.33 15.98 -1.77
CA ASN A 293 -27.09 15.86 -3.01
C ASN A 293 -26.58 14.73 -3.92
N PHE A 294 -25.45 14.10 -3.58
CA PHE A 294 -24.93 12.96 -4.36
C PHE A 294 -25.91 11.78 -4.30
N ASP A 295 -26.31 11.27 -5.47
CA ASP A 295 -27.25 10.16 -5.59
C ASP A 295 -26.53 8.81 -5.37
N TRP A 296 -26.40 8.45 -4.10
CA TRP A 296 -25.86 7.17 -3.65
C TRP A 296 -26.72 5.98 -4.06
N ASP A 297 -28.05 6.13 -4.12
CA ASP A 297 -28.94 5.03 -4.47
C ASP A 297 -28.69 4.63 -5.94
N LYS A 298 -28.58 5.62 -6.83
CA LYS A 298 -28.17 5.40 -8.21
C LYS A 298 -26.78 4.79 -8.31
N LEU A 299 -25.79 5.28 -7.54
CA LEU A 299 -24.43 4.70 -7.59
C LEU A 299 -24.45 3.21 -7.23
N ILE A 300 -25.16 2.84 -6.16
CA ILE A 300 -25.26 1.45 -5.70
C ILE A 300 -25.94 0.57 -6.74
N VAL A 301 -27.00 1.07 -7.39
CA VAL A 301 -27.68 0.37 -8.49
C VAL A 301 -26.73 0.18 -9.68
N ASP A 302 -26.04 1.23 -10.12
CA ASP A 302 -25.18 1.20 -11.30
C ASP A 302 -23.89 0.39 -11.09
N VAL A 303 -23.36 0.37 -9.86
CA VAL A 303 -22.23 -0.49 -9.47
C VAL A 303 -22.63 -1.98 -9.43
N GLY A 304 -23.88 -2.26 -9.09
CA GLY A 304 -24.43 -3.63 -9.07
C GLY A 304 -23.63 -4.58 -8.19
N ASP A 305 -23.20 -5.70 -8.77
CA ASP A 305 -22.46 -6.74 -8.05
C ASP A 305 -21.06 -6.29 -7.59
N ASN A 306 -20.52 -5.20 -8.16
CA ASN A 306 -19.24 -4.61 -7.78
C ASN A 306 -19.34 -3.73 -6.53
N TRP A 307 -20.38 -3.89 -5.70
CA TRP A 307 -20.64 -3.05 -4.52
C TRP A 307 -19.46 -2.97 -3.53
N ARG A 308 -18.49 -3.90 -3.57
CA ARG A 308 -17.23 -3.79 -2.82
C ARG A 308 -16.43 -2.54 -3.21
N LEU A 309 -16.49 -2.10 -4.47
CA LEU A 309 -15.91 -0.82 -4.91
C LEU A 309 -16.63 0.38 -4.29
N ALA A 310 -17.97 0.33 -4.21
CA ALA A 310 -18.74 1.37 -3.54
C ALA A 310 -18.44 1.42 -2.02
N LEU A 311 -18.29 0.24 -1.37
CA LEU A 311 -17.84 0.14 0.02
C LEU A 311 -16.44 0.76 0.18
N CYS A 312 -15.50 0.42 -0.70
CA CYS A 312 -14.16 1.00 -0.69
C CYS A 312 -14.18 2.51 -0.87
N LEU A 313 -14.97 3.03 -1.82
CA LEU A 313 -15.12 4.47 -2.05
C LEU A 313 -15.69 5.18 -0.83
N MET A 314 -16.70 4.59 -0.18
CA MET A 314 -17.29 5.12 1.05
C MET A 314 -16.24 5.20 2.17
N LEU A 315 -15.54 4.11 2.44
CA LEU A 315 -14.49 4.04 3.46
C LEU A 315 -13.34 5.00 3.17
N TYR A 316 -12.92 5.06 1.91
CA TYR A 316 -11.84 5.91 1.45
C TYR A 316 -12.21 7.40 1.51
N THR A 317 -13.46 7.76 1.20
CA THR A 317 -13.98 9.12 1.40
C THR A 317 -13.95 9.52 2.88
N GLU A 318 -14.29 8.60 3.80
CA GLU A 318 -14.17 8.85 5.25
C GLU A 318 -12.72 9.00 5.69
N VAL A 319 -11.79 8.21 5.14
CA VAL A 319 -10.36 8.38 5.42
C VAL A 319 -9.87 9.74 4.94
N LEU A 320 -10.22 10.14 3.71
CA LEU A 320 -9.77 11.39 3.09
C LEU A 320 -10.33 12.64 3.76
N TYR A 321 -11.62 12.63 4.11
CA TYR A 321 -12.36 13.83 4.48
C TYR A 321 -12.92 13.78 5.91
N GLY A 322 -12.63 12.73 6.69
CA GLY A 322 -13.01 12.61 8.09
C GLY A 322 -14.52 12.81 8.33
N GLU A 323 -14.84 13.67 9.30
CA GLU A 323 -16.22 14.05 9.62
C GLU A 323 -16.97 14.64 8.41
N THR A 324 -16.33 15.47 7.58
CA THR A 324 -16.96 16.02 6.38
C THR A 324 -17.39 14.91 5.43
N GLY A 325 -16.48 13.96 5.15
CA GLY A 325 -16.77 12.80 4.31
C GLY A 325 -17.84 11.90 4.92
N SER A 326 -17.84 11.71 6.23
CA SER A 326 -18.86 10.91 6.90
C SER A 326 -20.25 11.54 6.90
N ASN A 327 -20.34 12.85 7.14
CA ASN A 327 -21.62 13.57 7.31
C ASN A 327 -22.43 13.71 6.01
N ILE A 328 -21.80 13.49 4.86
CA ILE A 328 -22.44 13.52 3.54
C ILE A 328 -22.88 12.12 3.07
N ILE A 329 -22.37 11.05 3.69
CA ILE A 329 -22.73 9.68 3.35
C ILE A 329 -23.96 9.26 4.18
N PRO A 330 -25.10 8.93 3.54
CA PRO A 330 -26.31 8.55 4.26
C PRO A 330 -26.11 7.34 5.16
N GLN A 331 -26.68 7.36 6.38
CA GLN A 331 -26.58 6.23 7.32
C GLN A 331 -27.14 4.92 6.72
N LYS A 332 -28.16 5.01 5.85
CA LYS A 332 -28.69 3.85 5.11
C LYS A 332 -27.63 3.19 4.22
N VAL A 333 -26.82 3.98 3.51
CA VAL A 333 -25.74 3.50 2.63
C VAL A 333 -24.65 2.83 3.45
N ARG A 334 -24.26 3.47 4.56
CA ARG A 334 -23.29 2.93 5.51
C ARG A 334 -23.69 1.56 6.03
N LYS A 335 -24.94 1.43 6.49
CA LYS A 335 -25.49 0.18 7.02
C LYS A 335 -25.62 -0.89 5.94
N ASP A 336 -26.08 -0.51 4.75
CA ASP A 336 -26.22 -1.43 3.61
C ASP A 336 -24.87 -2.01 3.19
N LEU A 337 -23.90 -1.18 2.81
CA LEU A 337 -22.61 -1.64 2.29
C LEU A 337 -21.79 -2.42 3.34
N SER A 338 -21.78 -1.97 4.59
CA SER A 338 -21.08 -2.70 5.67
C SER A 338 -21.78 -4.01 6.02
N GLY A 339 -23.13 -4.04 5.99
CA GLY A 339 -23.94 -5.23 6.21
C GLY A 339 -23.80 -6.25 5.08
N ARG A 340 -23.71 -5.81 3.82
CA ARG A 340 -23.41 -6.67 2.67
C ARG A 340 -22.09 -7.39 2.85
N PHE A 341 -21.04 -6.70 3.31
CA PHE A 341 -19.74 -7.32 3.55
C PHE A 341 -19.74 -8.31 4.72
N LEU A 342 -20.41 -7.98 5.83
CA LEU A 342 -20.53 -8.91 6.95
C LEU A 342 -21.21 -10.22 6.52
N ASN A 343 -22.27 -10.11 5.73
CA ASN A 343 -23.10 -11.23 5.32
C ASN A 343 -22.67 -11.87 4.00
N SER A 344 -21.64 -11.34 3.33
CA SER A 344 -21.24 -11.86 2.03
C SER A 344 -20.61 -13.24 2.17
N SER A 345 -21.15 -14.17 1.38
CA SER A 345 -20.40 -15.32 0.92
C SER A 345 -19.61 -14.89 -0.32
N PRO A 346 -18.29 -15.14 -0.39
CA PRO A 346 -17.54 -14.81 -1.58
C PRO A 346 -18.05 -15.64 -2.77
N ASP A 347 -18.67 -14.99 -3.75
CA ASP A 347 -19.15 -15.65 -4.97
C ASP A 347 -18.05 -15.72 -6.03
N LYS A 348 -18.28 -16.53 -7.06
CA LYS A 348 -17.21 -17.15 -7.85
C LYS A 348 -16.45 -16.17 -8.76
N GLU A 349 -17.05 -15.06 -9.21
CA GLU A 349 -16.63 -14.42 -10.49
C GLU A 349 -16.91 -12.91 -10.63
N LEU A 350 -16.64 -12.07 -9.63
CA LEU A 350 -16.86 -10.62 -9.77
C LEU A 350 -15.59 -9.82 -10.13
N GLY A 351 -14.44 -10.13 -9.53
CA GLY A 351 -13.20 -9.39 -9.77
C GLY A 351 -12.52 -9.63 -11.13
N THR A 352 -12.81 -10.74 -11.83
CA THR A 352 -12.09 -11.10 -13.07
C THR A 352 -12.43 -10.21 -14.27
N LYS A 353 -13.61 -9.58 -14.28
CA LYS A 353 -14.05 -8.74 -15.41
C LYS A 353 -13.51 -7.31 -15.34
N LEU A 354 -13.28 -6.79 -14.13
CA LEU A 354 -12.73 -5.44 -13.92
C LEU A 354 -11.22 -5.42 -13.80
N PHE A 355 -10.63 -6.56 -13.46
CA PHE A 355 -9.19 -6.73 -13.33
C PHE A 355 -8.79 -7.86 -14.28
N PRO A 356 -8.59 -7.57 -15.58
CA PRO A 356 -8.18 -8.59 -16.56
C PRO A 356 -6.83 -9.22 -16.18
N TYR A 357 -6.09 -8.56 -15.29
CA TYR A 357 -4.83 -9.02 -14.76
C TYR A 357 -4.97 -9.60 -13.35
N ARG A 358 -5.34 -10.87 -13.25
CA ARG A 358 -4.90 -11.71 -12.14
C ARG A 358 -3.40 -11.99 -12.38
N PHE A 359 -2.51 -11.06 -12.03
CA PHE A 359 -1.07 -11.34 -12.03
C PHE A 359 -0.72 -12.19 -10.83
#